data_AF-A0A936D7U2-F1
#
_entry.id   AF-A0A936D7U2-F1
#
_cell.length_a   1.000
_cell.length_b   1.000
_cell.length_c   1.000
_cell.angle_alpha   90.00
_cell.angle_beta   90.00
_cell.angle_gamma   90.00
#
_symmetry.space_group_name_H-M   'P 1'
#
loop_
_entity.id
_entity.type
_entity.pdbx_description
1 polymer ?
#
loop_
_entity_poly.entity_id
_entity_poly.type
_entity_poly.pdbx_seq_one_letter_code
_entity_poly.pdbx_strand_id
1 'polypeptide(L)'
;MTQTIDCRGQKCPEPVLRTARAARQLSNVGGTFEVLADDDAFPADVRSWCRSSGATLVALDDVSGAHRAVIQVLKKHDATPTSPATPGAIAQSTVLDCRGKQCPEPVLTIARHARTTPGPVEVLADDEAFGADVEAWCRSAGASLVSLVREGATFRARLEIPAGSSRAPASTVGKVPSAPPGAITTLDCRGKQCPEPVLALARFARGNPGAEVEIMADDPAFPADVESYCRSSGATELLRSQEGPVLRVRLRTAKRIGAAALTPTPPPAQVAMVPVAAPRSTEGPSARFDFTAMSGAMALAEAERVATLGSGLLAELVLPDGPTAQAVLKTFSARGHEIVELTVGAPSRLVARLTGTSTGLAVRTDGPECTLLVLHNDLEVLLAALIVANGAAAAGMKVMIFFTFWGLNTLRGDRPNRDAEHGKVSFFQWVFKKLMPRGPRKMALGQLNFGGMGSAILGGIMRKQNVSELPSLLASAEDLGVRFVACTMSMGVMGITKRDLHPYKNLEFAGVATFVDAAKTSKMSLVF
;
A
#
# COMPACT_ATOMS: atom_id res chain seq x y z
N MET A 1 7.55 48.36 -28.13
CA MET A 1 8.63 48.08 -27.17
C MET A 1 8.36 46.73 -26.55
N THR A 2 9.37 45.86 -26.47
CA THR A 2 9.28 44.60 -25.71
C THR A 2 9.37 44.94 -24.22
N GLN A 3 8.45 44.44 -23.41
CA GLN A 3 8.49 44.68 -21.96
C GLN A 3 9.50 43.71 -21.32
N THR A 4 10.50 44.23 -20.62
CA THR A 4 11.47 43.41 -19.87
C THR A 4 11.07 43.35 -18.40
N ILE A 5 11.14 42.15 -17.82
CA ILE A 5 10.76 41.86 -16.43
C ILE A 5 12.00 41.33 -15.71
N ASP A 6 12.56 42.16 -14.84
CA ASP A 6 13.70 41.76 -14.01
C ASP A 6 13.24 40.96 -12.79
N CYS A 7 13.74 39.72 -12.69
CA CYS A 7 13.54 38.75 -11.63
C CYS A 7 14.88 38.29 -11.01
N ARG A 8 15.98 39.00 -11.27
CA ARG A 8 17.28 38.70 -10.63
C ARG A 8 17.22 38.94 -9.12
N GLY A 9 17.97 38.14 -8.37
CA GLY A 9 17.87 38.00 -6.91
C GLY A 9 16.66 37.20 -6.43
N GLN A 10 15.82 36.65 -7.32
CA GLN A 10 14.61 35.89 -6.94
C GLN A 10 14.74 34.42 -7.36
N LYS A 11 14.56 33.50 -6.42
CA LYS A 11 14.68 32.05 -6.64
C LYS A 11 13.32 31.40 -6.91
N CYS A 12 13.33 30.20 -7.50
CA CYS A 12 12.14 29.41 -7.82
C CYS A 12 11.17 29.35 -6.61
N PRO A 13 9.85 29.59 -6.81
CA PRO A 13 9.13 29.70 -8.08
C PRO A 13 8.92 31.13 -8.61
N GLU A 14 9.39 32.18 -7.94
CA GLU A 14 8.90 33.55 -8.20
C GLU A 14 9.15 34.08 -9.63
N PRO A 15 10.31 33.84 -10.30
CA PRO A 15 10.50 34.24 -11.69
C PRO A 15 9.44 33.66 -12.65
N VAL A 16 8.99 32.43 -12.39
CA VAL A 16 7.99 31.71 -13.19
C VAL A 16 6.58 32.22 -12.90
N LEU A 17 6.27 32.53 -11.63
CA LEU A 17 4.99 33.14 -11.25
C LEU A 17 4.83 34.55 -11.83
N ARG A 18 5.90 35.35 -11.86
CA ARG A 18 5.92 36.67 -12.50
C ARG A 18 5.80 36.57 -14.02
N THR A 19 6.48 35.60 -14.64
CA THR A 19 6.29 35.24 -16.06
C THR A 19 4.82 34.93 -16.37
N ALA A 20 4.18 34.07 -15.57
CA ALA A 20 2.78 33.69 -15.75
C ALA A 20 1.79 34.86 -15.57
N ARG A 21 2.08 35.79 -14.64
CA ARG A 21 1.28 37.01 -14.43
C ARG A 21 1.35 37.94 -15.64
N ALA A 22 2.54 38.15 -16.22
CA ALA A 22 2.73 38.98 -17.41
C ALA A 22 2.06 38.38 -18.66
N ALA A 23 2.21 37.07 -18.89
CA ALA A 23 1.55 36.39 -19.99
C ALA A 23 0.02 36.50 -19.95
N ARG A 24 -0.58 36.47 -18.74
CA ARG A 24 -2.03 36.71 -18.55
C ARG A 24 -2.45 38.14 -18.93
N GLN A 25 -1.61 39.14 -18.70
CA GLN A 25 -1.89 40.53 -19.10
C GLN A 25 -1.88 40.71 -20.63
N LEU A 26 -1.09 39.91 -21.36
CA LEU A 26 -0.99 39.96 -22.83
C LEU A 26 -1.97 39.02 -23.57
N SER A 27 -2.58 38.06 -22.88
CA SER A 27 -3.36 36.96 -23.51
C SER A 27 -4.52 37.35 -24.44
N ASN A 28 -5.06 38.57 -24.30
CA ASN A 28 -6.18 39.06 -25.12
C ASN A 28 -5.72 39.81 -26.39
N VAL A 29 -4.52 40.37 -26.39
CA VAL A 29 -3.94 41.16 -27.50
C VAL A 29 -2.95 40.31 -28.30
N GLY A 30 -2.26 39.39 -27.63
CA GLY A 30 -1.02 38.78 -28.12
C GLY A 30 0.17 39.71 -27.93
N GLY A 31 1.38 39.16 -27.87
CA GLY A 31 2.60 39.96 -27.75
C GLY A 31 3.82 39.18 -27.27
N THR A 32 4.97 39.84 -27.28
CA THR A 32 6.26 39.28 -26.84
C THR A 32 6.81 40.11 -25.68
N PHE A 33 7.31 39.44 -24.65
CA PHE A 33 7.97 40.05 -23.49
C PHE A 33 9.23 39.27 -23.12
N GLU A 34 10.08 39.88 -22.30
CA GLU A 34 11.38 39.36 -21.88
C GLU A 34 11.44 39.23 -20.36
N VAL A 35 12.12 38.18 -19.86
CA VAL A 35 12.33 37.93 -18.44
C VAL A 35 13.80 37.63 -18.18
N LEU A 36 14.39 38.28 -17.18
CA LEU A 36 15.77 38.09 -16.73
C LEU A 36 15.77 37.47 -15.32
N ALA A 37 16.43 36.34 -15.11
CA ALA A 37 16.56 35.72 -13.78
C ALA A 37 17.90 35.00 -13.60
N ASP A 38 18.47 35.09 -12.41
CA ASP A 38 19.74 34.47 -11.97
C ASP A 38 19.48 33.22 -11.11
N ASP A 39 18.46 32.44 -11.49
CA ASP A 39 18.02 31.23 -10.82
C ASP A 39 18.22 30.02 -11.73
N ASP A 40 19.07 29.09 -11.31
CA ASP A 40 19.56 27.96 -12.15
C ASP A 40 18.43 27.03 -12.61
N ALA A 41 17.27 27.05 -11.91
CA ALA A 41 16.06 26.34 -12.29
C ALA A 41 15.25 27.04 -13.39
N PHE A 42 15.34 28.38 -13.50
CA PHE A 42 14.52 29.17 -14.42
C PHE A 42 14.61 28.73 -15.90
N PRO A 43 15.77 28.33 -16.46
CA PRO A 43 15.84 27.82 -17.83
C PRO A 43 15.08 26.50 -18.04
N ALA A 44 14.92 25.67 -17.02
CA ALA A 44 14.12 24.46 -17.09
C ALA A 44 12.63 24.79 -16.87
N ASP A 45 12.34 25.61 -15.85
CA ASP A 45 10.99 25.95 -15.45
C ASP A 45 10.27 26.82 -16.48
N VAL A 46 10.95 27.77 -17.13
CA VAL A 46 10.33 28.60 -18.20
C VAL A 46 10.05 27.78 -19.46
N ARG A 47 10.94 26.82 -19.81
CA ARG A 47 10.70 25.81 -20.87
C ARG A 47 9.55 24.88 -20.51
N SER A 48 9.36 24.54 -19.23
CA SER A 48 8.24 23.74 -18.74
C SER A 48 6.92 24.54 -18.78
N TRP A 49 6.96 25.77 -18.27
CA TRP A 49 5.82 26.67 -18.17
C TRP A 49 5.28 27.11 -19.53
N CYS A 50 6.15 27.41 -20.50
CA CYS A 50 5.72 27.72 -21.87
C CYS A 50 4.94 26.55 -22.49
N ARG A 51 5.47 25.32 -22.37
CA ARG A 51 4.81 24.09 -22.84
C ARG A 51 3.48 23.80 -22.13
N SER A 52 3.32 24.18 -20.86
CA SER A 52 2.06 23.96 -20.12
C SER A 52 1.03 25.08 -20.29
N SER A 53 1.45 26.29 -20.70
CA SER A 53 0.59 27.46 -20.88
C SER A 53 0.15 27.71 -22.32
N GLY A 54 0.82 27.09 -23.30
CA GLY A 54 0.64 27.39 -24.73
C GLY A 54 1.38 28.65 -25.19
N ALA A 55 2.18 29.28 -24.33
CA ALA A 55 3.09 30.35 -24.74
C ALA A 55 4.30 29.77 -25.48
N THR A 56 4.79 30.47 -26.50
CA THR A 56 5.98 30.08 -27.25
C THR A 56 7.21 30.71 -26.61
N LEU A 57 8.18 29.89 -26.20
CA LEU A 57 9.51 30.36 -25.83
C LEU A 57 10.30 30.59 -27.13
N VAL A 58 10.63 31.84 -27.43
CA VAL A 58 11.27 32.26 -28.69
C VAL A 58 12.79 32.18 -28.59
N ALA A 59 13.36 32.59 -27.45
CA ALA A 59 14.78 32.52 -27.15
C ALA A 59 15.00 32.30 -25.65
N LEU A 60 16.13 31.69 -25.29
CA LEU A 60 16.53 31.45 -23.91
C LEU A 60 18.04 31.29 -23.84
N ASP A 61 18.70 32.40 -23.53
CA ASP A 61 20.14 32.60 -23.67
C ASP A 61 20.74 33.11 -22.35
N ASP A 62 22.03 32.86 -22.13
CA ASP A 62 22.73 33.32 -20.92
C ASP A 62 23.40 34.68 -21.17
N VAL A 63 23.02 35.70 -20.41
CA VAL A 63 23.46 37.10 -20.61
C VAL A 63 23.91 37.71 -19.29
N SER A 64 25.19 38.07 -19.20
CA SER A 64 25.78 38.81 -18.07
C SER A 64 25.50 38.21 -16.68
N GLY A 65 25.53 36.89 -16.56
CA GLY A 65 25.31 36.16 -15.30
C GLY A 65 23.83 35.92 -14.95
N ALA A 66 22.90 36.15 -15.87
CA ALA A 66 21.50 35.80 -15.72
C ALA A 66 20.93 35.15 -16.99
N HIS A 67 19.94 34.30 -16.83
CA HIS A 67 19.20 33.67 -17.92
C HIS A 67 18.16 34.64 -18.48
N ARG A 68 18.16 34.82 -19.80
CA ARG A 68 17.26 35.72 -20.53
C ARG A 68 16.27 34.92 -21.37
N ALA A 69 15.00 34.87 -20.93
CA ALA A 69 13.91 34.23 -21.65
C ALA A 69 13.10 35.27 -22.46
N VAL A 70 12.90 35.02 -23.75
CA VAL A 70 11.99 35.81 -24.61
C VAL A 70 10.77 34.96 -24.94
N ILE A 71 9.58 35.45 -24.56
CA ILE A 71 8.34 34.66 -24.55
C ILE A 71 7.28 35.38 -25.36
N GLN A 72 6.69 34.69 -26.32
CA GLN A 72 5.59 35.15 -27.17
C GLN A 72 4.28 34.46 -26.79
N VAL A 73 3.26 35.24 -26.52
CA VAL A 73 1.90 34.77 -26.24
C VAL A 73 1.04 35.00 -27.48
N LEU A 74 0.50 33.92 -28.03
CA LEU A 74 -0.44 33.98 -29.16
C LEU A 74 -1.84 34.37 -28.68
N LYS A 75 -2.59 35.04 -29.57
CA LYS A 75 -4.01 35.34 -29.33
C LYS A 75 -4.81 34.04 -29.36
N LYS A 76 -5.70 33.86 -28.39
CA LYS A 76 -6.23 32.56 -27.95
C LYS A 76 -7.29 31.93 -28.89
N HIS A 77 -6.99 31.67 -30.15
CA HIS A 77 -7.99 31.13 -31.09
C HIS A 77 -7.58 30.04 -32.11
N ASP A 78 -6.30 29.68 -32.25
CA ASP A 78 -5.84 28.63 -33.18
C ASP A 78 -4.89 27.63 -32.51
N ALA A 79 -5.28 26.35 -32.46
CA ALA A 79 -4.41 25.19 -32.15
C ALA A 79 -5.11 23.86 -32.53
N THR A 80 -4.41 22.92 -33.16
CA THR A 80 -4.90 21.54 -33.47
C THR A 80 -3.69 20.58 -33.64
N PRO A 81 -3.73 19.32 -33.17
CA PRO A 81 -2.60 18.38 -33.20
C PRO A 81 -2.63 17.39 -34.38
N THR A 82 -1.55 16.60 -34.56
CA THR A 82 -1.44 15.53 -35.59
C THR A 82 -0.57 14.34 -35.10
N SER A 83 -0.64 13.19 -35.78
CA SER A 83 -0.20 11.86 -35.30
C SER A 83 1.10 11.29 -35.95
N PRO A 84 1.63 10.12 -35.51
CA PRO A 84 3.06 9.76 -35.61
C PRO A 84 3.45 8.76 -36.72
N ALA A 85 4.71 8.29 -36.70
CA ALA A 85 5.33 7.35 -37.65
C ALA A 85 5.86 6.04 -37.00
N THR A 86 6.26 5.08 -37.86
CA THR A 86 6.43 3.63 -37.60
C THR A 86 7.84 3.22 -37.11
N PRO A 87 8.05 2.10 -36.35
CA PRO A 87 9.26 1.89 -35.55
C PRO A 87 10.33 0.96 -36.15
N GLY A 88 11.55 0.99 -35.58
CA GLY A 88 12.56 -0.05 -35.78
C GLY A 88 13.97 0.28 -35.23
N ALA A 89 14.28 -0.13 -33.99
CA ALA A 89 15.64 -0.29 -33.46
C ALA A 89 15.63 -1.06 -32.12
N ILE A 90 16.75 -1.69 -31.75
CA ILE A 90 16.95 -2.24 -30.40
C ILE A 90 17.17 -1.07 -29.43
N ALA A 91 16.25 -0.88 -28.47
CA ALA A 91 16.24 0.31 -27.63
C ALA A 91 17.40 0.34 -26.61
N GLN A 92 18.14 1.46 -26.59
CA GLN A 92 18.98 1.82 -25.45
C GLN A 92 18.07 2.22 -24.29
N SER A 93 18.22 1.60 -23.12
CA SER A 93 17.47 1.97 -21.92
C SER A 93 17.86 3.39 -21.47
N THR A 94 16.88 4.28 -21.32
CA THR A 94 17.12 5.62 -20.76
C THR A 94 17.51 5.48 -19.29
N VAL A 95 18.52 6.23 -18.83
CA VAL A 95 18.98 6.21 -17.43
C VAL A 95 18.57 7.50 -16.73
N LEU A 96 17.85 7.37 -15.62
CA LEU A 96 17.41 8.47 -14.75
C LEU A 96 18.30 8.50 -13.49
N ASP A 97 19.32 9.34 -13.50
CA ASP A 97 20.16 9.55 -12.32
C ASP A 97 19.47 10.49 -11.31
N CYS A 98 19.07 9.92 -10.17
CA CYS A 98 18.40 10.56 -9.06
C CYS A 98 19.26 10.56 -7.79
N ARG A 99 20.58 10.33 -7.89
CA ARG A 99 21.49 10.37 -6.74
C ARG A 99 21.57 11.79 -6.15
N GLY A 100 21.74 11.86 -4.83
CA GLY A 100 21.63 13.09 -4.05
C GLY A 100 20.20 13.65 -3.93
N LYS A 101 19.15 12.91 -4.34
CA LYS A 101 17.74 13.33 -4.22
C LYS A 101 17.00 12.43 -3.24
N GLN A 102 16.44 13.04 -2.20
CA GLN A 102 15.57 12.36 -1.23
C GLN A 102 14.14 12.21 -1.76
N CYS A 103 13.35 11.30 -1.17
CA CYS A 103 11.89 11.26 -1.34
C CYS A 103 11.29 12.67 -1.23
N PRO A 104 10.42 13.11 -2.18
CA PRO A 104 9.77 12.31 -3.22
C PRO A 104 10.47 12.29 -4.59
N GLU A 105 11.57 13.03 -4.77
CA GLU A 105 12.07 13.40 -6.10
C GLU A 105 12.50 12.24 -7.03
N PRO A 106 13.09 11.13 -6.55
CA PRO A 106 13.34 9.97 -7.42
C PRO A 106 12.06 9.40 -8.05
N VAL A 107 11.00 9.22 -7.26
CA VAL A 107 9.69 8.75 -7.76
C VAL A 107 9.01 9.79 -8.63
N LEU A 108 9.09 11.08 -8.29
CA LEU A 108 8.56 12.14 -9.16
C LEU A 108 9.30 12.22 -10.49
N THR A 109 10.59 11.92 -10.54
CA THR A 109 11.38 11.89 -11.78
C THR A 109 10.93 10.74 -12.69
N ILE A 110 10.73 9.54 -12.14
CA ILE A 110 10.11 8.42 -12.85
C ILE A 110 8.69 8.79 -13.32
N ALA A 111 7.87 9.37 -12.44
CA ALA A 111 6.49 9.76 -12.74
C ALA A 111 6.35 10.96 -13.70
N ARG A 112 7.43 11.70 -13.97
CA ARG A 112 7.53 12.71 -15.03
C ARG A 112 7.90 12.02 -16.35
N HIS A 113 8.93 11.16 -16.36
CA HIS A 113 9.36 10.40 -17.54
C HIS A 113 8.25 9.50 -18.10
N ALA A 114 7.55 8.77 -17.23
CA ALA A 114 6.46 7.87 -17.58
C ALA A 114 5.25 8.53 -18.29
N ARG A 115 5.15 9.87 -18.27
CA ARG A 115 4.08 10.62 -18.96
C ARG A 115 4.40 10.92 -20.42
N THR A 116 5.68 10.89 -20.81
CA THR A 116 6.15 11.21 -22.16
C THR A 116 6.83 10.03 -22.85
N THR A 117 7.30 9.05 -22.07
CA THR A 117 8.15 7.95 -22.55
C THR A 117 7.73 6.64 -21.86
N PRO A 118 6.83 5.85 -22.48
CA PRO A 118 6.67 4.43 -22.12
C PRO A 118 7.85 3.61 -22.65
N GLY A 119 8.09 2.45 -22.06
CA GLY A 119 9.20 1.54 -22.39
C GLY A 119 10.16 1.27 -21.21
N PRO A 120 11.35 0.69 -21.50
CA PRO A 120 12.35 0.34 -20.50
C PRO A 120 13.17 1.55 -20.02
N VAL A 121 13.22 1.76 -18.71
CA VAL A 121 14.03 2.80 -18.06
C VAL A 121 14.86 2.22 -16.90
N GLU A 122 16.10 2.68 -16.77
CA GLU A 122 16.94 2.45 -15.59
C GLU A 122 16.92 3.69 -14.68
N VAL A 123 17.01 3.50 -13.37
CA VAL A 123 16.99 4.55 -12.37
C VAL A 123 18.08 4.29 -11.33
N LEU A 124 18.87 5.32 -11.02
CA LEU A 124 19.89 5.28 -9.97
C LEU A 124 19.46 6.22 -8.83
N ALA A 125 19.39 5.75 -7.59
CA ALA A 125 19.04 6.60 -6.44
C ALA A 125 19.74 6.13 -5.16
N ASP A 126 20.09 7.06 -4.27
CA ASP A 126 20.75 6.80 -2.98
C ASP A 126 19.83 7.11 -1.77
N ASP A 127 18.56 7.43 -2.01
CA ASP A 127 17.53 7.53 -0.98
C ASP A 127 17.16 6.15 -0.40
N GLU A 128 17.07 6.07 0.93
CA GLU A 128 16.86 4.80 1.64
C GLU A 128 15.43 4.23 1.51
N ALA A 129 14.42 5.06 1.24
CA ALA A 129 13.07 4.59 0.94
C ALA A 129 12.90 4.12 -0.51
N PHE A 130 13.81 4.50 -1.42
CA PHE A 130 13.63 4.31 -2.87
C PHE A 130 13.23 2.88 -3.27
N GLY A 131 13.77 1.85 -2.63
CA GLY A 131 13.37 0.46 -2.91
C GLY A 131 11.88 0.18 -2.66
N ALA A 132 11.35 0.59 -1.51
CA ALA A 132 9.93 0.43 -1.18
C ALA A 132 9.05 1.39 -2.00
N ASP A 133 9.51 2.62 -2.20
CA ASP A 133 8.80 3.68 -2.92
C ASP A 133 8.71 3.43 -4.43
N VAL A 134 9.74 2.85 -5.06
CA VAL A 134 9.71 2.47 -6.49
C VAL A 134 8.82 1.25 -6.71
N GLU A 135 8.83 0.27 -5.80
CA GLU A 135 7.86 -0.83 -5.81
C GLU A 135 6.41 -0.33 -5.67
N ALA A 136 6.15 0.55 -4.69
CA ALA A 136 4.82 1.11 -4.48
C ALA A 136 4.38 1.96 -5.68
N TRP A 137 5.28 2.79 -6.24
CA TRP A 137 4.99 3.52 -7.46
C TRP A 137 4.68 2.59 -8.64
N CYS A 138 5.43 1.51 -8.83
CA CYS A 138 5.17 0.51 -9.86
C CYS A 138 3.77 -0.11 -9.71
N ARG A 139 3.41 -0.55 -8.49
CA ARG A 139 2.06 -1.07 -8.18
C ARG A 139 0.97 -0.03 -8.46
N SER A 140 1.21 1.25 -8.16
CA SER A 140 0.27 2.36 -8.34
C SER A 140 0.10 2.81 -9.80
N ALA A 141 1.18 2.78 -10.58
CA ALA A 141 1.22 3.23 -11.98
C ALA A 141 0.92 2.09 -12.97
N GLY A 142 1.09 0.83 -12.55
CA GLY A 142 1.05 -0.34 -13.42
C GLY A 142 2.36 -0.64 -14.14
N ALA A 143 3.45 0.05 -13.81
CA ALA A 143 4.79 -0.29 -14.29
C ALA A 143 5.31 -1.58 -13.64
N SER A 144 6.19 -2.30 -14.34
CA SER A 144 6.82 -3.52 -13.83
C SER A 144 8.25 -3.24 -13.38
N LEU A 145 8.57 -3.58 -12.12
CA LEU A 145 9.94 -3.55 -11.61
C LEU A 145 10.69 -4.80 -12.10
N VAL A 146 11.51 -4.65 -13.14
CA VAL A 146 12.24 -5.74 -13.82
C VAL A 146 13.43 -6.22 -12.97
N SER A 147 14.13 -5.30 -12.30
CA SER A 147 15.17 -5.66 -11.32
C SER A 147 15.44 -4.50 -10.37
N LEU A 148 15.59 -4.78 -9.07
CA LEU A 148 16.13 -3.85 -8.06
C LEU A 148 17.41 -4.44 -7.47
N VAL A 149 18.52 -3.73 -7.59
CA VAL A 149 19.84 -4.13 -7.05
C VAL A 149 20.38 -3.02 -6.17
N ARG A 150 21.01 -3.35 -5.04
CA ARG A 150 21.67 -2.38 -4.16
C ARG A 150 23.19 -2.46 -4.29
N GLU A 151 23.76 -1.50 -5.00
CA GLU A 151 25.20 -1.28 -5.19
C GLU A 151 25.70 -0.36 -4.06
N GLY A 152 25.87 -0.94 -2.87
CA GLY A 152 26.33 -0.23 -1.66
C GLY A 152 25.33 0.81 -1.15
N ALA A 153 25.63 2.09 -1.36
CA ALA A 153 24.74 3.20 -0.99
C ALA A 153 23.69 3.53 -2.07
N THR A 154 23.83 3.02 -3.29
CA THR A 154 22.94 3.32 -4.42
C THR A 154 22.08 2.11 -4.79
N PHE A 155 20.80 2.33 -5.02
CA PHE A 155 19.90 1.41 -5.69
C PHE A 155 19.92 1.64 -7.21
N ARG A 156 20.01 0.54 -7.96
CA ARG A 156 19.78 0.46 -9.40
C ARG A 156 18.45 -0.25 -9.63
N ALA A 157 17.44 0.45 -10.13
CA ALA A 157 16.17 -0.11 -10.53
C ALA A 157 16.05 -0.11 -12.06
N ARG A 158 15.57 -1.20 -12.67
CA ARG A 158 15.10 -1.21 -14.06
C ARG A 158 13.60 -1.45 -14.08
N LEU A 159 12.88 -0.61 -14.81
CA LEU A 159 11.43 -0.54 -14.85
C LEU A 159 10.97 -0.67 -16.30
N GLU A 160 9.86 -1.37 -16.52
CA GLU A 160 9.12 -1.37 -17.78
C GLU A 160 7.84 -0.55 -17.59
N ILE A 161 7.73 0.58 -18.29
CA ILE A 161 6.60 1.50 -18.18
C ILE A 161 5.63 1.23 -19.33
N PRO A 162 4.44 0.66 -19.09
CA PRO A 162 3.56 0.23 -20.17
C PRO A 162 2.85 1.41 -20.86
N ALA A 163 2.56 1.24 -22.15
CA ALA A 163 1.69 2.12 -22.92
C ALA A 163 0.19 1.87 -22.63
N GLY A 164 -0.20 1.97 -21.35
CA GLY A 164 -1.54 1.65 -20.84
C GLY A 164 -1.49 0.86 -19.52
N SER A 165 -2.49 1.00 -18.65
CA SER A 165 -2.49 0.47 -17.27
C SER A 165 -3.17 -0.93 -17.16
N SER A 166 -3.14 -1.72 -16.05
CA SER A 166 -2.71 -1.45 -14.66
C SER A 166 -2.40 -2.73 -13.80
N ARG A 167 -1.49 -2.57 -12.81
CA ARG A 167 -1.55 -3.03 -11.38
C ARG A 167 -1.26 -4.51 -10.94
N ALA A 168 -0.67 -4.63 -9.73
CA ALA A 168 -0.53 -5.79 -8.78
C ALA A 168 0.65 -6.78 -9.01
N PRO A 169 1.13 -7.60 -8.02
CA PRO A 169 0.61 -7.87 -6.65
C PRO A 169 1.64 -7.71 -5.47
N ALA A 170 1.76 -8.66 -4.51
CA ALA A 170 2.20 -8.46 -3.11
C ALA A 170 3.00 -9.64 -2.46
N SER A 171 3.18 -9.66 -1.11
CA SER A 171 3.99 -10.63 -0.33
C SER A 171 3.43 -11.01 1.07
N THR A 172 4.14 -11.82 1.87
CA THR A 172 3.75 -12.47 3.17
C THR A 172 4.96 -12.55 4.16
N VAL A 173 5.07 -13.24 5.33
CA VAL A 173 4.58 -14.55 5.89
C VAL A 173 4.62 -14.59 7.45
N GLY A 174 3.67 -15.29 8.09
CA GLY A 174 3.83 -15.95 9.43
C GLY A 174 3.55 -15.10 10.69
N LYS A 175 3.57 -15.65 11.93
CA LYS A 175 3.36 -17.03 12.44
C LYS A 175 2.86 -16.98 13.93
N VAL A 176 2.51 -18.12 14.55
CA VAL A 176 1.64 -18.26 15.76
C VAL A 176 2.02 -19.48 16.63
N PRO A 177 1.95 -19.41 17.99
CA PRO A 177 1.57 -20.54 18.87
C PRO A 177 0.08 -20.44 19.30
N SER A 178 -0.58 -21.58 19.54
CA SER A 178 -2.05 -21.69 19.70
C SER A 178 -2.48 -22.68 20.81
N ALA A 179 -3.73 -22.60 21.26
CA ALA A 179 -4.30 -23.42 22.35
C ALA A 179 -5.17 -24.60 21.85
N PRO A 180 -5.54 -25.58 22.70
CA PRO A 180 -6.29 -26.77 22.30
C PRO A 180 -7.81 -26.53 22.09
N PRO A 181 -8.50 -27.35 21.28
CA PRO A 181 -9.94 -27.24 21.05
C PRO A 181 -10.76 -28.05 22.06
N GLY A 182 -11.85 -27.47 22.59
CA GLY A 182 -12.88 -28.20 23.36
C GLY A 182 -13.53 -27.40 24.48
N ALA A 183 -12.79 -26.51 25.14
CA ALA A 183 -13.31 -25.61 26.16
C ALA A 183 -13.74 -24.26 25.56
N ILE A 184 -14.88 -23.73 26.03
CA ILE A 184 -15.23 -22.32 25.80
C ILE A 184 -14.21 -21.49 26.57
N THR A 185 -13.50 -20.59 25.89
CA THR A 185 -12.57 -19.67 26.58
C THR A 185 -13.34 -18.44 27.03
N THR A 186 -13.31 -18.13 28.33
CA THR A 186 -13.89 -16.88 28.86
C THR A 186 -12.84 -15.79 28.92
N LEU A 187 -13.13 -14.64 28.29
CA LEU A 187 -12.36 -13.41 28.33
C LEU A 187 -13.03 -12.43 29.30
N ASP A 188 -12.46 -12.28 30.50
CA ASP A 188 -12.90 -11.26 31.45
C ASP A 188 -12.27 -9.90 31.10
N CYS A 189 -13.10 -8.99 30.61
CA CYS A 189 -12.74 -7.62 30.22
C CYS A 189 -13.50 -6.59 31.09
N ARG A 190 -14.02 -6.99 32.25
CA ARG A 190 -14.64 -6.06 33.20
C ARG A 190 -13.63 -5.03 33.73
N GLY A 191 -14.11 -3.81 33.94
CA GLY A 191 -13.29 -2.65 34.24
C GLY A 191 -12.33 -2.26 33.13
N LYS A 192 -12.56 -2.62 31.85
CA LYS A 192 -11.72 -2.21 30.71
C LYS A 192 -12.54 -1.42 29.69
N GLN A 193 -12.07 -0.22 29.35
CA GLN A 193 -12.73 0.62 28.36
C GLN A 193 -12.26 0.37 26.92
N CYS A 194 -13.05 0.83 25.96
CA CYS A 194 -12.76 0.80 24.53
C CYS A 194 -11.32 1.32 24.25
N PRO A 195 -10.50 0.62 23.42
CA PRO A 195 -10.85 -0.53 22.57
C PRO A 195 -10.58 -1.92 23.18
N GLU A 196 -10.17 -2.03 24.44
CA GLU A 196 -9.60 -3.30 24.97
C GLU A 196 -10.51 -4.54 24.91
N PRO A 197 -11.84 -4.48 25.16
CA PRO A 197 -12.70 -5.66 25.03
C PRO A 197 -12.69 -6.25 23.61
N VAL A 198 -12.77 -5.40 22.58
CA VAL A 198 -12.71 -5.84 21.17
C VAL A 198 -11.28 -6.25 20.77
N LEU A 199 -10.24 -5.62 21.35
CA LEU A 199 -8.87 -6.10 21.19
C LEU A 199 -8.65 -7.50 21.77
N ALA A 200 -9.18 -7.80 22.97
CA ALA A 200 -9.09 -9.13 23.55
C ALA A 200 -9.76 -10.19 22.66
N LEU A 201 -10.95 -9.87 22.14
CA LEU A 201 -11.69 -10.72 21.19
C LEU A 201 -10.91 -10.94 19.88
N ALA A 202 -10.29 -9.89 19.31
CA ALA A 202 -9.49 -9.98 18.09
C ALA A 202 -8.18 -10.76 18.29
N ARG A 203 -7.47 -10.54 19.41
CA ARG A 203 -6.28 -11.32 19.82
C ARG A 203 -6.64 -12.80 19.94
N PHE A 204 -7.77 -13.14 20.58
CA PHE A 204 -8.25 -14.52 20.66
C PHE A 204 -8.60 -15.13 19.30
N ALA A 205 -9.40 -14.44 18.47
CA ALA A 205 -9.85 -14.95 17.17
C ALA A 205 -8.69 -15.19 16.19
N ARG A 206 -7.63 -14.38 16.29
CA ARG A 206 -6.38 -14.54 15.52
C ARG A 206 -5.63 -15.83 15.83
N GLY A 207 -5.68 -16.29 17.08
CA GLY A 207 -5.06 -17.53 17.54
C GLY A 207 -5.96 -18.76 17.37
N ASN A 208 -7.27 -18.61 17.58
CA ASN A 208 -8.22 -19.72 17.73
C ASN A 208 -9.38 -19.61 16.70
N PRO A 209 -9.09 -19.72 15.40
CA PRO A 209 -10.06 -19.50 14.33
C PRO A 209 -11.16 -20.57 14.29
N GLY A 210 -12.43 -20.15 14.27
CA GLY A 210 -13.58 -21.05 14.32
C GLY A 210 -13.94 -21.54 15.72
N ALA A 211 -13.14 -21.21 16.74
CA ALA A 211 -13.43 -21.54 18.14
C ALA A 211 -14.53 -20.65 18.72
N GLU A 212 -15.15 -21.13 19.80
CA GLU A 212 -16.09 -20.36 20.61
C GLU A 212 -15.40 -19.69 21.78
N VAL A 213 -15.84 -18.46 22.05
CA VAL A 213 -15.34 -17.58 23.09
C VAL A 213 -16.51 -16.92 23.79
N GLU A 214 -16.41 -16.75 25.09
CA GLU A 214 -17.32 -15.94 25.88
C GLU A 214 -16.56 -14.71 26.35
N ILE A 215 -17.14 -13.52 26.25
CA ILE A 215 -16.53 -12.27 26.69
C ILE A 215 -17.48 -11.53 27.62
N MET A 216 -16.94 -11.02 28.73
CA MET A 216 -17.65 -10.23 29.72
C MET A 216 -17.03 -8.84 29.82
N ALA A 217 -17.80 -7.79 29.58
CA ALA A 217 -17.34 -6.41 29.72
C ALA A 217 -18.47 -5.48 30.21
N ASP A 218 -18.09 -4.38 30.82
CA ASP A 218 -18.94 -3.34 31.41
C ASP A 218 -18.71 -1.95 30.78
N ASP A 219 -17.96 -1.90 29.67
CA ASP A 219 -17.75 -0.69 28.87
C ASP A 219 -19.05 -0.28 28.14
N PRO A 220 -19.46 1.00 28.19
CA PRO A 220 -20.70 1.46 27.57
C PRO A 220 -20.76 1.42 26.03
N ALA A 221 -19.63 1.40 25.33
CA ALA A 221 -19.57 1.30 23.86
C ALA A 221 -19.56 -0.15 23.37
N PHE A 222 -19.09 -1.09 24.21
CA PHE A 222 -18.99 -2.51 23.88
C PHE A 222 -20.24 -3.15 23.23
N PRO A 223 -21.50 -2.84 23.62
CA PRO A 223 -22.69 -3.39 22.96
C PRO A 223 -22.79 -3.06 21.45
N ALA A 224 -22.26 -1.91 21.02
CA ALA A 224 -22.22 -1.47 19.63
C ALA A 224 -20.89 -1.86 18.94
N ASP A 225 -19.77 -1.82 19.67
CA ASP A 225 -18.46 -2.22 19.18
C ASP A 225 -18.41 -3.73 18.87
N VAL A 226 -19.06 -4.57 19.69
CA VAL A 226 -19.13 -6.03 19.45
C VAL A 226 -19.99 -6.37 18.23
N GLU A 227 -21.10 -5.66 18.01
CA GLU A 227 -21.92 -5.84 16.81
C GLU A 227 -21.14 -5.40 15.55
N SER A 228 -20.46 -4.27 15.63
CA SER A 228 -19.60 -3.74 14.57
C SER A 228 -18.43 -4.68 14.27
N TYR A 229 -17.84 -5.30 15.30
CA TYR A 229 -16.81 -6.34 15.19
C TYR A 229 -17.36 -7.60 14.51
N CYS A 230 -18.52 -8.12 14.89
CA CYS A 230 -19.16 -9.27 14.24
C CYS A 230 -19.38 -9.01 12.74
N ARG A 231 -19.98 -7.85 12.44
CA ARG A 231 -20.32 -7.42 11.07
C ARG A 231 -19.10 -7.25 10.15
N SER A 232 -17.92 -6.98 10.71
CA SER A 232 -16.68 -6.72 9.96
C SER A 232 -15.71 -7.90 9.93
N SER A 233 -15.53 -8.59 11.06
CA SER A 233 -14.65 -9.77 11.18
C SER A 233 -15.27 -11.08 10.66
N GLY A 234 -16.60 -11.13 10.48
CA GLY A 234 -17.33 -12.35 10.15
C GLY A 234 -17.51 -13.31 11.34
N ALA A 235 -17.24 -12.87 12.58
CA ALA A 235 -17.61 -13.61 13.78
C ALA A 235 -19.15 -13.66 13.94
N THR A 236 -19.66 -14.79 14.43
CA THR A 236 -21.09 -15.02 14.65
C THR A 236 -21.42 -14.94 16.14
N GLU A 237 -22.32 -14.05 16.53
CA GLU A 237 -22.87 -14.04 17.88
C GLU A 237 -23.80 -15.25 18.09
N LEU A 238 -23.63 -15.97 19.19
CA LEU A 238 -24.41 -17.18 19.53
C LEU A 238 -25.42 -16.91 20.65
N LEU A 239 -25.02 -16.14 21.66
CA LEU A 239 -25.80 -15.84 22.87
C LEU A 239 -25.37 -14.47 23.43
N ARG A 240 -26.34 -13.71 23.92
CA ARG A 240 -26.16 -12.42 24.60
C ARG A 240 -26.96 -12.44 25.89
N SER A 241 -26.32 -12.06 27.01
CA SER A 241 -26.96 -11.88 28.32
C SER A 241 -26.44 -10.59 28.95
N GLN A 242 -27.24 -9.95 29.80
CA GLN A 242 -26.85 -8.75 30.52
C GLN A 242 -27.13 -8.91 32.02
N GLU A 243 -26.08 -8.84 32.83
CA GLU A 243 -26.11 -9.02 34.27
C GLU A 243 -25.72 -7.69 34.93
N GLY A 244 -26.72 -6.81 35.07
CA GLY A 244 -26.52 -5.44 35.53
C GLY A 244 -25.67 -4.62 34.55
N PRO A 245 -24.52 -4.05 34.98
CA PRO A 245 -23.63 -3.31 34.08
C PRO A 245 -22.83 -4.22 33.14
N VAL A 246 -22.75 -5.53 33.39
CA VAL A 246 -21.91 -6.45 32.61
C VAL A 246 -22.71 -7.06 31.45
N LEU A 247 -22.26 -6.86 30.22
CA LEU A 247 -22.69 -7.61 29.05
C LEU A 247 -21.84 -8.88 28.92
N ARG A 248 -22.48 -10.05 28.85
CA ARG A 248 -21.85 -11.32 28.49
C ARG A 248 -22.27 -11.71 27.07
N VAL A 249 -21.30 -11.87 26.18
CA VAL A 249 -21.54 -12.27 24.78
C VAL A 249 -20.74 -13.53 24.47
N ARG A 250 -21.40 -14.58 23.98
CA ARG A 250 -20.76 -15.79 23.46
C ARG A 250 -20.76 -15.75 21.95
N LEU A 251 -19.58 -15.91 21.36
CA LEU A 251 -19.30 -15.70 19.95
C LEU A 251 -18.58 -16.93 19.38
N ARG A 252 -18.89 -17.28 18.14
CA ARG A 252 -18.06 -18.17 17.32
C ARG A 252 -17.20 -17.31 16.40
N THR A 253 -15.89 -17.42 16.54
CA THR A 253 -14.94 -16.69 15.70
C THR A 253 -14.99 -17.19 14.26
N ALA A 254 -14.60 -16.36 13.29
CA ALA A 254 -14.58 -16.76 11.88
C ALA A 254 -13.62 -17.94 11.64
N LYS A 255 -14.07 -18.95 10.89
CA LYS A 255 -13.21 -20.09 10.51
C LYS A 255 -12.14 -19.63 9.52
N ARG A 256 -10.86 -19.82 9.86
CA ARG A 256 -9.80 -19.94 8.85
C ARG A 256 -10.01 -21.26 8.12
N ILE A 257 -10.15 -21.20 6.80
CA ILE A 257 -9.89 -22.36 5.95
C ILE A 257 -8.36 -22.47 5.86
N GLY A 258 -7.79 -23.37 6.66
CA GLY A 258 -6.35 -23.63 6.76
C GLY A 258 -6.09 -25.13 6.78
N ALA A 259 -4.96 -25.55 6.21
CA ALA A 259 -4.68 -26.95 5.90
C ALA A 259 -4.74 -27.87 7.12
N ALA A 260 -5.34 -29.05 6.93
CA ALA A 260 -5.22 -30.15 7.89
C ALA A 260 -3.76 -30.62 7.97
N ALA A 261 -3.28 -30.87 9.20
CA ALA A 261 -1.92 -31.35 9.41
C ALA A 261 -1.82 -32.84 9.09
N LEU A 262 -0.85 -33.22 8.25
CA LEU A 262 -0.47 -34.62 8.02
C LEU A 262 0.63 -35.02 8.99
N THR A 263 0.49 -36.20 9.59
CA THR A 263 1.52 -36.82 10.44
C THR A 263 2.65 -37.43 9.58
N PRO A 264 3.90 -37.40 10.05
CA PRO A 264 5.02 -37.99 9.32
C PRO A 264 4.96 -39.53 9.35
N THR A 265 5.16 -40.14 8.19
CA THR A 265 5.25 -41.60 7.97
C THR A 265 6.60 -41.86 7.27
N PRO A 266 7.35 -42.95 7.58
CA PRO A 266 8.79 -43.03 7.28
C PRO A 266 9.14 -43.12 5.78
N PRO A 267 10.40 -42.78 5.40
CA PRO A 267 10.79 -42.67 4.00
C PRO A 267 10.96 -44.04 3.30
N PRO A 268 10.50 -44.18 2.04
CA PRO A 268 10.89 -45.30 1.17
C PRO A 268 12.32 -45.12 0.63
N ALA A 269 12.91 -46.21 0.13
CA ALA A 269 14.30 -46.29 -0.28
C ALA A 269 14.64 -45.60 -1.62
N GLN A 270 15.93 -45.34 -1.84
CA GLN A 270 16.50 -44.82 -3.08
C GLN A 270 16.49 -45.87 -4.21
N VAL A 271 16.06 -45.52 -5.44
CA VAL A 271 16.53 -46.17 -6.69
C VAL A 271 16.52 -45.19 -7.88
N ALA A 272 17.71 -44.96 -8.45
CA ALA A 272 18.02 -44.57 -9.85
C ALA A 272 17.38 -43.32 -10.52
N MET A 273 17.87 -43.04 -11.74
CA MET A 273 17.62 -41.85 -12.57
C MET A 273 17.23 -42.23 -14.01
N VAL A 274 16.37 -41.41 -14.66
CA VAL A 274 16.28 -41.18 -16.12
C VAL A 274 15.75 -42.38 -16.95
N PRO A 275 14.79 -42.22 -17.90
CA PRO A 275 14.74 -41.12 -18.89
C PRO A 275 13.38 -40.42 -19.10
N VAL A 276 13.37 -39.47 -20.04
CA VAL A 276 12.20 -38.69 -20.50
C VAL A 276 11.45 -39.44 -21.62
N ALA A 277 10.15 -39.72 -21.43
CA ALA A 277 9.24 -40.13 -22.51
C ALA A 277 7.75 -39.94 -22.16
N ALA A 278 6.96 -39.50 -23.15
CA ALA A 278 5.50 -39.65 -23.35
C ALA A 278 4.49 -39.12 -22.28
N PRO A 279 3.29 -38.66 -22.70
CA PRO A 279 2.19 -38.31 -21.80
C PRO A 279 1.54 -39.55 -21.17
N ARG A 280 1.07 -39.43 -19.93
CA ARG A 280 0.45 -40.54 -19.19
C ARG A 280 -1.04 -40.71 -19.51
N SER A 281 -1.35 -41.81 -20.21
CA SER A 281 -2.59 -42.62 -20.13
C SER A 281 -3.91 -41.92 -19.78
N THR A 282 -4.81 -41.82 -20.76
CA THR A 282 -6.20 -41.36 -20.61
C THR A 282 -7.12 -42.43 -19.99
N GLU A 283 -6.72 -43.06 -18.90
CA GLU A 283 -7.49 -44.13 -18.25
C GLU A 283 -8.48 -43.54 -17.22
N GLY A 284 -9.75 -43.49 -17.63
CA GLY A 284 -10.89 -42.99 -16.88
C GLY A 284 -12.05 -42.69 -17.81
N PRO A 285 -13.31 -42.61 -17.32
CA PRO A 285 -14.43 -42.20 -18.17
C PRO A 285 -14.20 -40.78 -18.69
N SER A 286 -14.36 -40.56 -19.99
CA SER A 286 -14.14 -39.27 -20.63
C SER A 286 -15.35 -38.83 -21.46
N ALA A 287 -15.69 -37.54 -21.43
CA ALA A 287 -16.78 -36.97 -22.22
C ALA A 287 -16.34 -35.65 -22.85
N ARG A 288 -16.71 -35.43 -24.12
CA ARG A 288 -16.45 -34.19 -24.84
C ARG A 288 -17.74 -33.39 -25.04
N PHE A 289 -17.65 -32.09 -24.78
CA PHE A 289 -18.73 -31.13 -24.88
C PHE A 289 -18.27 -30.00 -25.81
N ASP A 290 -19.07 -29.66 -26.81
CA ASP A 290 -18.70 -28.68 -27.85
C ASP A 290 -19.68 -27.50 -27.83
N PHE A 291 -19.16 -26.32 -27.47
CA PHE A 291 -19.94 -25.09 -27.26
C PHE A 291 -19.58 -24.01 -28.29
N THR A 292 -18.87 -24.34 -29.37
CA THR A 292 -18.43 -23.32 -30.36
C THR A 292 -19.58 -22.65 -31.12
N ALA A 293 -20.74 -23.31 -31.18
CA ALA A 293 -21.98 -22.77 -31.74
C ALA A 293 -22.80 -21.93 -30.73
N MET A 294 -22.32 -21.75 -29.49
CA MET A 294 -23.01 -21.00 -28.44
C MET A 294 -22.41 -19.61 -28.25
N SER A 295 -23.21 -18.65 -27.77
CA SER A 295 -22.66 -17.39 -27.23
C SER A 295 -21.84 -17.67 -25.97
N GLY A 296 -20.79 -16.87 -25.70
CA GLY A 296 -19.91 -17.09 -24.54
C GLY A 296 -20.63 -17.17 -23.18
N ALA A 297 -21.74 -16.45 -23.02
CA ALA A 297 -22.59 -16.52 -21.83
C ALA A 297 -23.33 -17.88 -21.71
N MET A 298 -23.84 -18.43 -22.82
CA MET A 298 -24.46 -19.75 -22.85
C MET A 298 -23.42 -20.87 -22.67
N ALA A 299 -22.26 -20.76 -23.34
CA ALA A 299 -21.15 -21.69 -23.19
C ALA A 299 -20.64 -21.74 -21.74
N LEU A 300 -20.57 -20.60 -21.04
CA LEU A 300 -20.22 -20.55 -19.63
C LEU A 300 -21.29 -21.23 -18.76
N ALA A 301 -22.57 -20.93 -18.96
CA ALA A 301 -23.66 -21.53 -18.20
C ALA A 301 -23.74 -23.06 -18.41
N GLU A 302 -23.48 -23.55 -19.62
CA GLU A 302 -23.46 -24.98 -19.92
C GLU A 302 -22.22 -25.66 -19.34
N ALA A 303 -21.05 -25.03 -19.42
CA ALA A 303 -19.84 -25.48 -18.73
C ALA A 303 -20.04 -25.57 -17.21
N GLU A 304 -20.83 -24.67 -16.61
CA GLU A 304 -21.19 -24.76 -15.19
C GLU A 304 -22.01 -26.01 -14.86
N ARG A 305 -22.84 -26.52 -15.78
CA ARG A 305 -23.54 -27.80 -15.62
C ARG A 305 -22.59 -29.00 -15.79
N VAL A 306 -21.65 -28.92 -16.72
CA VAL A 306 -20.60 -29.96 -16.88
C VAL A 306 -19.76 -30.08 -15.60
N ALA A 307 -19.45 -28.96 -14.94
CA ALA A 307 -18.73 -28.92 -13.66
C ALA A 307 -19.52 -29.41 -12.42
N THR A 308 -20.74 -29.97 -12.59
CA THR A 308 -21.45 -30.70 -11.52
C THR A 308 -21.62 -32.20 -11.82
N LEU A 309 -21.05 -32.69 -12.91
CA LEU A 309 -20.98 -34.12 -13.20
C LEU A 309 -20.01 -34.85 -12.24
N GLY A 310 -20.18 -36.17 -12.12
CA GLY A 310 -19.58 -36.98 -11.06
C GLY A 310 -18.05 -37.13 -11.07
N SER A 311 -17.52 -37.55 -9.93
CA SER A 311 -16.10 -37.78 -9.66
C SER A 311 -15.40 -38.63 -10.72
N GLY A 312 -14.22 -38.21 -11.15
CA GLY A 312 -13.33 -39.01 -12.00
C GLY A 312 -13.58 -38.87 -13.51
N LEU A 313 -14.68 -38.22 -13.92
CA LEU A 313 -14.92 -37.89 -15.33
C LEU A 313 -13.86 -36.93 -15.87
N LEU A 314 -13.24 -37.27 -16.99
CA LEU A 314 -12.36 -36.39 -17.75
C LEU A 314 -13.19 -35.64 -18.81
N ALA A 315 -13.53 -34.40 -18.52
CA ALA A 315 -14.34 -33.54 -19.38
C ALA A 315 -13.44 -32.73 -20.33
N GLU A 316 -13.66 -32.87 -21.64
CA GLU A 316 -13.12 -32.00 -22.68
C GLU A 316 -14.18 -30.99 -23.09
N LEU A 317 -13.88 -29.69 -22.93
CA LEU A 317 -14.76 -28.59 -23.31
C LEU A 317 -14.13 -27.83 -24.48
N VAL A 318 -14.83 -27.76 -25.60
CA VAL A 318 -14.47 -26.93 -26.76
C VAL A 318 -15.30 -25.65 -26.73
N LEU A 319 -14.61 -24.51 -26.72
CA LEU A 319 -15.16 -23.21 -26.34
C LEU A 319 -15.00 -22.20 -27.49
N PRO A 320 -15.96 -21.29 -27.70
CA PRO A 320 -15.98 -20.42 -28.89
C PRO A 320 -14.78 -19.48 -28.96
N ASP A 321 -14.32 -18.96 -27.82
CA ASP A 321 -13.26 -17.97 -27.74
C ASP A 321 -12.42 -18.05 -26.44
N GLY A 322 -11.27 -17.36 -26.44
CA GLY A 322 -10.34 -17.28 -25.32
C GLY A 322 -10.91 -16.64 -24.03
N PRO A 323 -11.66 -15.53 -24.10
CA PRO A 323 -12.34 -14.97 -22.92
C PRO A 323 -13.31 -15.95 -22.24
N THR A 324 -14.10 -16.69 -23.02
CA THR A 324 -14.97 -17.76 -22.53
C THR A 324 -14.14 -18.89 -21.90
N ALA A 325 -13.02 -19.27 -22.53
CA ALA A 325 -12.09 -20.25 -21.95
C ALA A 325 -11.49 -19.80 -20.61
N GLN A 326 -11.13 -18.52 -20.44
CA GLN A 326 -10.66 -17.98 -19.16
C GLN A 326 -11.77 -17.97 -18.10
N ALA A 327 -13.01 -17.64 -18.46
CA ALA A 327 -14.15 -17.69 -17.55
C ALA A 327 -14.45 -19.13 -17.07
N VAL A 328 -14.50 -20.08 -18.00
CA VAL A 328 -14.74 -21.50 -17.70
C VAL A 328 -13.58 -22.09 -16.87
N LEU A 329 -12.32 -21.82 -17.25
CA LEU A 329 -11.14 -22.21 -16.47
C LEU A 329 -11.22 -21.73 -15.02
N LYS A 330 -11.62 -20.46 -14.81
CA LYS A 330 -11.79 -19.88 -13.48
C LYS A 330 -12.86 -20.61 -12.67
N THR A 331 -14.01 -20.93 -13.27
CA THR A 331 -15.08 -21.67 -12.59
C THR A 331 -14.67 -23.11 -12.24
N PHE A 332 -14.03 -23.83 -13.16
CA PHE A 332 -13.54 -25.20 -12.91
C PHE A 332 -12.44 -25.22 -11.84
N SER A 333 -11.53 -24.25 -11.87
CA SER A 333 -10.47 -24.10 -10.84
C SER A 333 -11.05 -23.75 -9.48
N ALA A 334 -12.09 -22.89 -9.42
CA ALA A 334 -12.77 -22.55 -8.17
C ALA A 334 -13.53 -23.72 -7.54
N ARG A 335 -14.08 -24.63 -8.38
CA ARG A 335 -14.69 -25.91 -7.96
C ARG A 335 -13.64 -26.98 -7.60
N GLY A 336 -12.36 -26.72 -7.82
CA GLY A 336 -11.25 -27.60 -7.42
C GLY A 336 -10.94 -28.73 -8.40
N HIS A 337 -11.37 -28.63 -9.66
CA HIS A 337 -11.13 -29.64 -10.69
C HIS A 337 -9.68 -29.62 -11.19
N GLU A 338 -9.13 -30.80 -11.50
CA GLU A 338 -7.78 -30.95 -12.04
C GLU A 338 -7.77 -30.51 -13.51
N ILE A 339 -7.11 -29.41 -13.84
CA ILE A 339 -6.94 -28.98 -15.24
C ILE A 339 -5.78 -29.78 -15.84
N VAL A 340 -6.10 -30.60 -16.84
CA VAL A 340 -5.16 -31.52 -17.52
C VAL A 340 -4.52 -30.86 -18.74
N GLU A 341 -5.30 -30.09 -19.50
CA GLU A 341 -4.83 -29.40 -20.70
C GLU A 341 -5.62 -28.08 -20.90
N LEU A 342 -4.95 -27.06 -21.44
CA LEU A 342 -5.58 -25.83 -21.91
C LEU A 342 -4.88 -25.35 -23.19
N THR A 343 -5.61 -25.35 -24.30
CA THR A 343 -5.20 -24.73 -25.56
C THR A 343 -6.07 -23.49 -25.79
N VAL A 344 -5.44 -22.31 -25.83
CA VAL A 344 -6.14 -21.03 -26.09
C VAL A 344 -6.08 -20.71 -27.58
N GLY A 345 -7.24 -20.53 -28.20
CA GLY A 345 -7.40 -20.31 -29.64
C GLY A 345 -8.84 -20.03 -30.05
N ALA A 346 -9.12 -20.15 -31.35
CA ALA A 346 -10.45 -20.10 -31.92
C ALA A 346 -10.69 -21.36 -32.79
N PRO A 347 -11.33 -22.42 -32.26
CA PRO A 347 -11.85 -22.55 -30.89
C PRO A 347 -10.76 -22.75 -29.83
N SER A 348 -11.11 -22.53 -28.57
CA SER A 348 -10.29 -22.90 -27.41
C SER A 348 -10.68 -24.29 -26.88
N ARG A 349 -9.76 -24.99 -26.23
CA ARG A 349 -9.98 -26.35 -25.68
C ARG A 349 -9.48 -26.43 -24.24
N LEU A 350 -10.35 -26.85 -23.32
CA LEU A 350 -10.05 -27.09 -21.91
C LEU A 350 -10.32 -28.56 -21.59
N VAL A 351 -9.34 -29.27 -21.04
CA VAL A 351 -9.52 -30.64 -20.55
C VAL A 351 -9.34 -30.65 -19.03
N ALA A 352 -10.35 -31.11 -18.30
CA ALA A 352 -10.35 -31.11 -16.84
C ALA A 352 -10.95 -32.41 -16.27
N ARG A 353 -10.30 -32.99 -15.25
CA ARG A 353 -10.84 -34.11 -14.49
C ARG A 353 -11.69 -33.59 -13.33
N LEU A 354 -12.95 -33.98 -13.31
CA LEU A 354 -13.92 -33.55 -12.32
C LEU A 354 -13.66 -34.23 -10.97
N THR A 355 -13.39 -33.40 -9.98
CA THR A 355 -13.18 -33.79 -8.58
C THR A 355 -14.51 -33.68 -7.83
N GLY A 356 -15.19 -34.82 -7.63
CA GLY A 356 -16.51 -34.87 -7.00
C GLY A 356 -16.51 -34.72 -5.49
N THR A 357 -15.80 -33.72 -4.97
CA THR A 357 -15.87 -33.20 -3.60
C THR A 357 -15.47 -31.72 -3.63
N SER A 358 -16.24 -30.85 -3.00
CA SER A 358 -16.03 -29.39 -3.02
C SER A 358 -14.87 -28.93 -2.11
N THR A 359 -13.65 -29.33 -2.46
CA THR A 359 -12.40 -28.81 -1.86
C THR A 359 -12.06 -27.44 -2.47
N GLY A 360 -12.81 -26.42 -2.08
CA GLY A 360 -12.71 -25.08 -2.67
C GLY A 360 -11.32 -24.44 -2.50
N LEU A 361 -10.77 -23.94 -3.61
CA LEU A 361 -9.55 -23.13 -3.61
C LEU A 361 -9.83 -21.79 -2.92
N ALA A 362 -9.37 -21.64 -1.68
CA ALA A 362 -9.67 -20.50 -0.83
C ALA A 362 -8.97 -19.20 -1.31
N VAL A 363 -9.61 -18.49 -2.23
CA VAL A 363 -9.23 -17.12 -2.60
C VAL A 363 -9.40 -16.23 -1.36
N ARG A 364 -8.27 -15.77 -0.80
CA ARG A 364 -8.28 -14.72 0.22
C ARG A 364 -8.71 -13.40 -0.41
N THR A 365 -9.98 -13.04 -0.26
CA THR A 365 -10.34 -11.62 -0.22
C THR A 365 -9.69 -11.03 1.02
N ASP A 366 -8.61 -10.28 0.84
CA ASP A 366 -8.03 -9.54 1.95
C ASP A 366 -9.05 -8.53 2.50
N GLY A 367 -9.06 -8.38 3.83
CA GLY A 367 -9.93 -7.42 4.51
C GLY A 367 -9.65 -5.99 4.01
N PRO A 368 -10.68 -5.11 4.01
CA PRO A 368 -10.58 -3.79 3.39
C PRO A 368 -9.42 -2.99 3.99
N GLU A 369 -8.70 -2.28 3.13
CA GLU A 369 -7.52 -1.51 3.53
C GLU A 369 -7.92 -0.18 4.20
N CYS A 370 -7.16 0.21 5.22
CA CYS A 370 -7.28 1.45 5.97
C CYS A 370 -5.91 2.11 6.11
N THR A 371 -5.82 3.40 5.83
CA THR A 371 -4.59 4.18 5.90
C THR A 371 -4.77 5.39 6.82
N LEU A 372 -3.83 5.59 7.74
CA LEU A 372 -3.78 6.75 8.63
C LEU A 372 -2.50 7.54 8.36
N LEU A 373 -2.61 8.85 8.17
CA LEU A 373 -1.50 9.77 8.16
C LEU A 373 -1.39 10.44 9.53
N VAL A 374 -0.27 10.30 10.22
CA VAL A 374 -0.04 10.92 11.54
C VAL A 374 1.04 11.98 11.40
N LEU A 375 0.66 13.25 11.48
CA LEU A 375 1.54 14.42 11.41
C LEU A 375 1.84 15.01 12.78
N HIS A 376 0.84 15.06 13.65
CA HIS A 376 0.94 15.67 14.97
C HIS A 376 1.48 14.69 16.01
N ASN A 377 1.94 15.22 17.15
CA ASN A 377 2.47 14.41 18.26
C ASN A 377 1.76 14.67 19.60
N ASP A 378 0.64 15.37 19.56
CA ASP A 378 -0.20 15.68 20.71
C ASP A 378 -0.85 14.40 21.25
N LEU A 379 -0.85 14.23 22.57
CA LEU A 379 -1.25 13.00 23.24
C LEU A 379 -2.68 12.59 22.86
N GLU A 380 -3.61 13.53 22.81
CA GLU A 380 -5.01 13.32 22.43
C GLU A 380 -5.16 12.88 20.96
N VAL A 381 -4.37 13.45 20.05
CA VAL A 381 -4.40 13.10 18.62
C VAL A 381 -3.80 11.71 18.38
N LEU A 382 -2.69 11.41 19.04
CA LEU A 382 -2.04 10.09 18.95
C LEU A 382 -2.90 8.98 19.59
N LEU A 383 -3.59 9.27 20.70
CA LEU A 383 -4.57 8.35 21.28
C LEU A 383 -5.71 8.07 20.30
N ALA A 384 -6.31 9.12 19.72
CA ALA A 384 -7.39 8.95 18.72
C ALA A 384 -6.94 8.13 17.51
N ALA A 385 -5.77 8.45 16.93
CA ALA A 385 -5.21 7.72 15.79
C ALA A 385 -5.00 6.22 16.10
N LEU A 386 -4.45 5.90 17.27
CA LEU A 386 -4.20 4.50 17.65
C LEU A 386 -5.45 3.75 18.09
N ILE A 387 -6.44 4.41 18.70
CA ILE A 387 -7.74 3.78 19.01
C ILE A 387 -8.44 3.39 17.71
N VAL A 388 -8.49 4.29 16.72
CA VAL A 388 -9.06 4.02 15.39
C VAL A 388 -8.29 2.91 14.66
N ALA A 389 -6.96 2.93 14.69
CA ALA A 389 -6.15 1.88 14.06
C ALA A 389 -6.34 0.50 14.72
N ASN A 390 -6.41 0.45 16.05
CA ASN A 390 -6.65 -0.78 16.80
C ASN A 390 -8.06 -1.33 16.53
N GLY A 391 -9.09 -0.47 16.53
CA GLY A 391 -10.46 -0.85 16.18
C GLY A 391 -10.58 -1.38 14.74
N ALA A 392 -9.98 -0.69 13.77
CA ALA A 392 -9.97 -1.12 12.38
C ALA A 392 -9.23 -2.47 12.19
N ALA A 393 -8.07 -2.66 12.83
CA ALA A 393 -7.32 -3.90 12.72
C ALA A 393 -7.97 -5.08 13.48
N ALA A 394 -8.74 -4.80 14.55
CA ALA A 394 -9.62 -5.77 15.19
C ALA A 394 -10.79 -6.17 14.28
N ALA A 395 -11.41 -5.19 13.61
CA ALA A 395 -12.43 -5.36 12.57
C ALA A 395 -11.92 -6.06 11.28
N GLY A 396 -10.72 -6.62 11.29
CA GLY A 396 -10.14 -7.38 10.16
C GLY A 396 -9.61 -6.51 9.01
N MET A 397 -9.56 -5.19 9.16
CA MET A 397 -8.99 -4.30 8.14
C MET A 397 -7.47 -4.46 8.06
N LYS A 398 -6.91 -4.32 6.87
CA LYS A 398 -5.47 -4.11 6.70
C LYS A 398 -5.14 -2.65 7.01
N VAL A 399 -4.62 -2.39 8.20
CA VAL A 399 -4.30 -1.02 8.64
C VAL A 399 -2.83 -0.68 8.40
N MET A 400 -2.57 0.51 7.88
CA MET A 400 -1.24 1.12 7.78
C MET A 400 -1.27 2.51 8.43
N ILE A 401 -0.26 2.83 9.24
CA ILE A 401 -0.07 4.15 9.86
C ILE A 401 1.26 4.74 9.36
N PHE A 402 1.18 5.86 8.65
CA PHE A 402 2.32 6.60 8.14
C PHE A 402 2.66 7.76 9.10
N PHE A 403 3.75 7.60 9.83
CA PHE A 403 4.25 8.60 10.78
C PHE A 403 5.19 9.58 10.07
N THR A 404 4.78 10.84 10.01
CA THR A 404 5.50 11.93 9.34
C THR A 404 5.59 13.15 10.25
N PHE A 405 6.49 14.09 9.96
CA PHE A 405 6.76 15.28 10.77
C PHE A 405 6.79 14.95 12.27
N TRP A 406 6.06 15.68 13.10
CA TRP A 406 6.13 15.54 14.55
C TRP A 406 5.71 14.16 15.04
N GLY A 407 4.71 13.54 14.41
CA GLY A 407 4.21 12.20 14.71
C GLY A 407 5.27 11.09 14.63
N LEU A 408 6.34 11.30 13.85
CA LEU A 408 7.52 10.43 13.83
C LEU A 408 8.20 10.30 15.21
N ASN A 409 8.06 11.30 16.10
CA ASN A 409 8.59 11.22 17.46
C ASN A 409 7.92 10.12 18.31
N THR A 410 6.71 9.68 17.95
CA THR A 410 5.97 8.59 18.60
C THR A 410 6.69 7.25 18.47
N LEU A 411 7.42 7.04 17.37
CA LEU A 411 8.19 5.82 17.13
C LEU A 411 9.57 5.82 17.82
N ARG A 412 9.98 6.91 18.48
CA ARG A 412 11.32 7.02 19.10
C ARG A 412 11.44 6.17 20.36
N GLY A 413 12.53 5.43 20.49
CA GLY A 413 12.81 4.59 21.65
C GLY A 413 13.24 5.39 22.89
N ASP A 414 12.88 4.88 24.08
CA ASP A 414 13.43 5.37 25.37
C ASP A 414 14.97 5.15 25.46
N ARG A 415 15.52 4.22 24.67
CA ARG A 415 16.95 3.90 24.53
C ARG A 415 17.29 3.76 23.04
N PRO A 416 18.54 4.03 22.61
CA PRO A 416 18.95 3.80 21.23
C PRO A 416 18.86 2.32 20.84
N ASN A 417 18.27 2.02 19.69
CA ASN A 417 18.26 0.68 19.10
C ASN A 417 19.69 0.31 18.70
N ARG A 418 20.32 -0.61 19.45
CA ARG A 418 21.74 -0.93 19.29
C ARG A 418 22.05 -1.65 17.98
N ASP A 419 21.06 -2.32 17.40
CA ASP A 419 21.21 -3.20 16.25
C ASP A 419 20.97 -2.46 14.92
N ALA A 420 20.43 -1.24 14.99
CA ALA A 420 20.28 -0.34 13.84
C ALA A 420 21.52 0.52 13.58
N GLU A 421 21.81 0.76 12.29
CA GLU A 421 22.97 1.51 11.80
C GLU A 421 23.05 2.96 12.34
N HIS A 422 24.27 3.43 12.58
CA HIS A 422 24.55 4.82 12.98
C HIS A 422 24.47 5.77 11.78
N GLY A 423 23.27 6.25 11.45
CA GLY A 423 23.11 7.36 10.50
C GLY A 423 23.90 8.60 10.94
N LYS A 424 24.65 9.21 10.02
CA LYS A 424 25.34 10.48 10.26
C LYS A 424 24.30 11.61 10.37
N VAL A 425 24.47 12.51 11.34
CA VAL A 425 23.61 13.67 11.53
C VAL A 425 24.44 14.94 11.68
N SER A 426 23.95 16.04 11.09
CA SER A 426 24.51 17.38 11.26
C SER A 426 24.37 17.88 12.70
N PHE A 427 25.20 18.84 13.10
CA PHE A 427 25.11 19.50 14.41
C PHE A 427 23.71 20.07 14.67
N PHE A 428 23.13 20.79 13.71
CA PHE A 428 21.79 21.37 13.84
C PHE A 428 20.70 20.29 13.98
N GLN A 429 20.78 19.21 13.19
CA GLN A 429 19.91 18.03 13.31
C GLN A 429 20.03 17.37 14.69
N TRP A 430 21.24 17.26 15.25
CA TRP A 430 21.47 16.72 16.59
C TRP A 430 20.86 17.60 17.69
N VAL A 431 21.03 18.92 17.62
CA VAL A 431 20.43 19.89 18.55
C VAL A 431 18.91 19.82 18.49
N PHE A 432 18.33 19.87 17.28
CA PHE A 432 16.89 19.79 17.07
C PHE A 432 16.31 18.46 17.60
N LYS A 433 16.97 17.33 17.30
CA LYS A 433 16.63 16.00 17.85
C LYS A 433 16.80 15.89 19.37
N LYS A 434 17.64 16.73 19.99
CA LYS A 434 17.77 16.83 21.45
C LYS A 434 16.58 17.56 22.08
N LEU A 435 16.09 18.62 21.45
CA LEU A 435 14.93 19.42 21.88
C LEU A 435 13.59 18.67 21.73
N MET A 436 13.39 17.92 20.63
CA MET A 436 12.12 17.23 20.35
C MET A 436 11.78 16.08 21.32
N PRO A 437 10.49 15.86 21.63
CA PRO A 437 10.02 14.80 22.55
C PRO A 437 10.41 13.40 22.08
N ARG A 438 10.51 12.47 23.04
CA ARG A 438 11.07 11.11 22.82
C ARG A 438 10.07 10.02 23.20
N GLY A 439 9.40 9.46 22.20
CA GLY A 439 8.58 8.26 22.34
C GLY A 439 7.22 8.50 23.00
N PRO A 440 6.38 7.46 23.05
CA PRO A 440 4.96 7.58 23.36
C PRO A 440 4.65 7.99 24.82
N ARG A 441 5.64 7.91 25.71
CA ARG A 441 5.53 8.30 27.13
C ARG A 441 5.78 9.78 27.39
N LYS A 442 6.27 10.54 26.40
CA LYS A 442 6.75 11.93 26.57
C LYS A 442 6.02 12.90 25.65
N MET A 443 4.83 12.52 25.22
CA MET A 443 3.92 13.37 24.47
C MET A 443 3.10 14.23 25.43
N ALA A 444 3.07 15.52 25.15
CA ALA A 444 2.24 16.48 25.84
C ALA A 444 0.84 16.49 25.24
N LEU A 445 -0.14 16.99 25.99
CA LEU A 445 -1.38 17.48 25.38
C LEU A 445 -1.10 18.66 24.44
N GLY A 446 -1.84 18.71 23.34
CA GLY A 446 -1.88 19.86 22.44
C GLY A 446 -2.71 21.01 23.03
N GLN A 447 -3.80 20.69 23.75
CA GLN A 447 -4.63 21.68 24.44
C GLN A 447 -4.57 21.54 25.98
N LEU A 448 -4.70 22.67 26.69
CA LEU A 448 -4.77 22.73 28.16
C LEU A 448 -3.59 22.05 28.91
N ASN A 449 -2.42 21.92 28.29
CA ASN A 449 -1.30 21.21 28.89
C ASN A 449 -0.76 21.86 30.18
N PHE A 450 -0.84 23.18 30.32
CA PHE A 450 -0.39 23.95 31.50
C PHE A 450 0.98 23.49 32.05
N GLY A 451 2.01 23.48 31.21
CA GLY A 451 3.38 23.06 31.59
C GLY A 451 3.55 21.57 31.94
N GLY A 452 2.56 20.73 31.61
CA GLY A 452 2.51 19.30 31.96
C GLY A 452 1.41 18.94 32.96
N MET A 453 0.84 19.92 33.67
CA MET A 453 -0.22 19.71 34.65
C MET A 453 -1.48 19.09 34.02
N GLY A 454 -1.89 19.55 32.84
CA GLY A 454 -3.03 18.99 32.11
C GLY A 454 -2.79 17.52 31.71
N SER A 455 -1.59 17.21 31.22
CA SER A 455 -1.18 15.85 30.87
C SER A 455 -1.19 14.91 32.09
N ALA A 456 -0.78 15.41 33.26
CA ALA A 456 -0.85 14.66 34.52
C ALA A 456 -2.29 14.43 35.00
N ILE A 457 -3.17 15.43 34.88
CA ILE A 457 -4.60 15.33 35.21
C ILE A 457 -5.29 14.32 34.29
N LEU A 458 -5.12 14.43 32.97
CA LEU A 458 -5.75 13.49 32.03
C LEU A 458 -5.24 12.07 32.25
N GLY A 459 -3.93 11.86 32.42
CA GLY A 459 -3.39 10.53 32.75
C GLY A 459 -3.96 9.97 34.06
N GLY A 460 -4.25 10.83 35.05
CA GLY A 460 -4.95 10.45 36.28
C GLY A 460 -6.41 10.02 36.05
N ILE A 461 -7.12 10.69 35.13
CA ILE A 461 -8.49 10.32 34.73
C ILE A 461 -8.47 9.01 33.93
N MET A 462 -7.62 8.90 32.91
CA MET A 462 -7.46 7.69 32.09
C MET A 462 -7.18 6.44 32.92
N ARG A 463 -6.28 6.52 33.91
CA ARG A 463 -6.00 5.39 34.80
C ARG A 463 -7.17 5.03 35.73
N LYS A 464 -7.94 6.01 36.23
CA LYS A 464 -9.18 5.73 36.98
C LYS A 464 -10.25 5.06 36.11
N GLN A 465 -10.27 5.37 34.83
CA GLN A 465 -11.19 4.82 33.83
C GLN A 465 -10.63 3.56 33.11
N ASN A 466 -9.44 3.08 33.49
CA ASN A 466 -8.74 1.95 32.85
C ASN A 466 -8.57 2.07 31.32
N VAL A 467 -8.45 3.29 30.80
CA VAL A 467 -8.16 3.55 29.38
C VAL A 467 -6.70 3.22 29.09
N SER A 468 -6.44 2.46 28.01
CA SER A 468 -5.09 2.06 27.62
C SER A 468 -4.19 3.26 27.28
N GLU A 469 -3.02 3.35 27.93
CA GLU A 469 -2.02 4.38 27.64
C GLU A 469 -1.38 4.15 26.25
N LEU A 470 -0.88 5.23 25.63
CA LEU A 470 -0.33 5.22 24.26
C LEU A 470 0.70 4.10 23.95
N PRO A 471 1.62 3.71 24.87
CA PRO A 471 2.51 2.57 24.63
C PRO A 471 1.78 1.22 24.51
N SER A 472 0.67 1.04 25.24
CA SER A 472 -0.17 -0.18 25.19
C SER A 472 -0.90 -0.28 23.85
N LEU A 473 -1.39 0.85 23.34
CA LEU A 473 -2.05 0.92 22.03
C LEU A 473 -1.06 0.68 20.86
N LEU A 474 0.20 1.09 20.99
CA LEU A 474 1.25 0.77 20.01
C LEU A 474 1.59 -0.72 20.01
N ALA A 475 1.80 -1.32 21.18
CA ALA A 475 2.05 -2.76 21.30
C ALA A 475 0.86 -3.59 20.77
N SER A 476 -0.37 -3.16 21.06
CA SER A 476 -1.59 -3.80 20.56
C SER A 476 -1.72 -3.71 19.04
N ALA A 477 -1.33 -2.58 18.45
CA ALA A 477 -1.30 -2.42 17.00
C ALA A 477 -0.19 -3.26 16.34
N GLU A 478 0.97 -3.44 16.98
CA GLU A 478 2.02 -4.37 16.55
C GLU A 478 1.53 -5.83 16.61
N ASP A 479 0.94 -6.28 17.72
CA ASP A 479 0.35 -7.62 17.86
C ASP A 479 -0.80 -7.86 16.85
N LEU A 480 -1.56 -6.81 16.54
CA LEU A 480 -2.56 -6.81 15.47
C LEU A 480 -1.97 -6.74 14.05
N GLY A 481 -0.66 -6.55 13.88
CA GLY A 481 -0.02 -6.53 12.57
C GLY A 481 -0.42 -5.32 11.72
N VAL A 482 -0.78 -4.21 12.38
CA VAL A 482 -0.85 -2.88 11.75
C VAL A 482 0.54 -2.58 11.17
N ARG A 483 0.64 -2.06 9.95
CA ARG A 483 1.95 -1.65 9.39
C ARG A 483 2.29 -0.25 9.88
N PHE A 484 3.42 -0.09 10.58
CA PHE A 484 3.95 1.22 10.93
C PHE A 484 4.94 1.65 9.85
N VAL A 485 4.82 2.85 9.30
CA VAL A 485 5.72 3.36 8.26
C VAL A 485 6.33 4.67 8.75
N ALA A 486 7.66 4.71 8.86
CA ALA A 486 8.40 5.93 9.17
C ALA A 486 8.77 6.68 7.88
N CYS A 487 8.35 7.95 7.80
CA CYS A 487 8.66 8.85 6.70
C CYS A 487 10.16 9.17 6.65
N THR A 488 10.89 8.65 5.66
CA THR A 488 12.35 8.85 5.52
C THR A 488 12.75 10.30 5.30
N MET A 489 11.95 11.07 4.55
CA MET A 489 12.14 12.52 4.37
C MET A 489 12.05 13.25 5.71
N SER A 490 11.07 12.92 6.56
CA SER A 490 10.94 13.50 7.90
C SER A 490 12.10 13.07 8.81
N MET A 491 12.52 11.80 8.74
CA MET A 491 13.71 11.31 9.44
C MET A 491 14.96 12.13 9.10
N GLY A 492 15.19 12.38 7.80
CA GLY A 492 16.29 13.22 7.31
C GLY A 492 16.22 14.66 7.83
N VAL A 493 15.10 15.35 7.63
CA VAL A 493 14.92 16.74 8.09
C VAL A 493 15.08 16.87 9.61
N MET A 494 14.52 15.92 10.37
CA MET A 494 14.49 15.95 11.84
C MET A 494 15.74 15.33 12.50
N GLY A 495 16.67 14.80 11.70
CA GLY A 495 17.88 14.12 12.17
C GLY A 495 17.62 12.77 12.86
N ILE A 496 16.41 12.21 12.76
CA ILE A 496 16.00 10.97 13.43
C ILE A 496 16.55 9.80 12.62
N THR A 497 17.41 8.98 13.23
CA THR A 497 18.01 7.80 12.60
C THR A 497 17.25 6.54 12.97
N LYS A 498 17.46 5.43 12.26
CA LYS A 498 16.91 4.12 12.63
C LYS A 498 17.28 3.69 14.06
N ARG A 499 18.45 4.14 14.53
CA ARG A 499 18.97 3.97 15.89
C ARG A 499 18.23 4.80 16.97
N ASP A 500 17.49 5.84 16.59
CA ASP A 500 16.62 6.60 17.51
C ASP A 500 15.21 5.98 17.65
N LEU A 501 14.83 5.04 16.77
CA LEU A 501 13.50 4.42 16.77
C LEU A 501 13.47 3.13 17.60
N HIS A 502 12.28 2.79 18.09
CA HIS A 502 12.03 1.51 18.77
C HIS A 502 12.02 0.35 17.74
N PRO A 503 12.60 -0.83 18.06
CA PRO A 503 12.66 -1.99 17.15
C PRO A 503 11.33 -2.75 17.05
N TYR A 504 10.28 -2.05 16.64
CA TYR A 504 8.99 -2.61 16.25
C TYR A 504 9.16 -3.59 15.06
N LYS A 505 8.59 -4.80 15.14
CA LYS A 505 8.73 -5.84 14.08
C LYS A 505 7.99 -5.48 12.79
N ASN A 506 6.98 -4.63 12.92
CA ASN A 506 6.06 -4.14 11.91
C ASN A 506 6.43 -2.73 11.39
N LEU A 507 7.65 -2.24 11.67
CA LEU A 507 8.14 -0.93 11.24
C LEU A 507 8.89 -0.99 9.92
N GLU A 508 8.33 -0.31 8.94
CA GLU A 508 8.87 -0.11 7.59
C GLU A 508 9.39 1.33 7.42
N PHE A 509 10.23 1.54 6.41
CA PHE A 509 10.82 2.83 6.06
C PHE A 509 10.46 3.15 4.62
N ALA A 510 9.68 4.21 4.42
CA ALA A 510 9.20 4.59 3.09
C ALA A 510 8.95 6.09 3.00
N GLY A 511 8.65 6.56 1.79
CA GLY A 511 8.31 7.94 1.51
C GLY A 511 6.82 8.12 1.16
N VAL A 512 6.50 9.31 0.67
CA VAL A 512 5.11 9.69 0.37
C VAL A 512 4.52 8.90 -0.81
N ALA A 513 5.35 8.29 -1.67
CA ALA A 513 4.86 7.43 -2.75
C ALA A 513 4.16 6.18 -2.19
N THR A 514 4.75 5.53 -1.19
CA THR A 514 4.15 4.39 -0.49
C THR A 514 2.87 4.77 0.26
N PHE A 515 2.84 5.95 0.89
CA PHE A 515 1.61 6.47 1.50
C PHE A 515 0.49 6.68 0.45
N VAL A 516 0.79 7.35 -0.66
CA VAL A 516 -0.18 7.68 -1.71
C VAL A 516 -0.71 6.43 -2.42
N ASP A 517 0.10 5.38 -2.59
CA ASP A 517 -0.39 4.10 -3.12
C ASP A 517 -1.42 3.47 -2.17
N ALA A 518 -1.05 3.28 -0.89
CA ALA A 518 -1.95 2.70 0.11
C ALA A 518 -3.22 3.53 0.36
N ALA A 519 -3.13 4.86 0.31
CA ALA A 519 -4.28 5.75 0.47
C ALA A 519 -5.28 5.64 -0.71
N LYS A 520 -4.81 5.40 -1.94
CA LYS A 520 -5.69 5.14 -3.11
C LYS A 520 -6.40 3.78 -3.03
N THR A 521 -5.78 2.77 -2.43
CA THR A 521 -6.33 1.41 -2.37
C THR A 521 -7.19 1.16 -1.13
N SER A 522 -7.00 1.97 -0.09
CA SER A 522 -7.80 1.95 1.14
C SER A 522 -9.25 2.35 0.92
N LYS A 523 -10.17 1.66 1.59
CA LYS A 523 -11.58 2.10 1.69
C LYS A 523 -11.77 3.24 2.69
N MET A 524 -10.82 3.43 3.60
CA MET A 524 -10.81 4.50 4.60
C MET A 524 -9.41 5.10 4.70
N SER A 525 -9.28 6.39 4.40
CA SER A 525 -8.04 7.16 4.57
C SER A 525 -8.30 8.32 5.52
N LEU A 526 -7.53 8.43 6.60
CA LEU A 526 -7.71 9.41 7.66
C LEU A 526 -6.41 10.17 7.95
N VAL A 527 -6.53 11.35 8.55
CA VAL A 527 -5.42 12.25 8.88
C VAL A 527 -5.54 12.68 10.34
N PHE A 528 -4.42 12.64 11.05
CA PHE A 528 -4.28 12.92 12.49
C PHE A 528 -3.11 13.88 12.73
#